data_AF-A0A1T4LAN3-F1
#
_entry.id   AF-A0A1T4LAN3-F1
#
_cell.length_a   1.000
_cell.length_b   1.000
_cell.length_c   1.000
_cell.angle_alpha   90.00
_cell.angle_beta   90.00
_cell.angle_gamma   90.00
#
_symmetry.space_group_name_H-M   'P 1'
#
loop_
_entity.id
_entity.type
_entity.pdbx_description
1 polymer ?
#
loop_
_entity_poly.entity_id
_entity_poly.type
_entity_poly.pdbx_seq_one_letter_code
_entity_poly.pdbx_strand_id
1 'polypeptide(L)'
;MVKELKHYESNKETLFEKEETKWKQMKKITVTATATLFIATLAFTSISAFAGEVSINKSSPMSGAVVLDDNGKVISANDTSFISKNKSIQSYGITWVEDGQWVYGSLGYPQVAWGKKGSFSNFLHKKRLHSATAKVGSKSSGRVYAEAGKWACAKVVANSGEGQAQAFYNIY
;
A
#
# COMPACT_ATOMS: atom_id res chain seq x y z
N MET A 1 48.86 48.15 -8.86
CA MET A 1 47.50 47.99 -9.45
C MET A 1 47.29 46.70 -10.25
N VAL A 2 48.32 46.05 -10.82
CA VAL A 2 48.17 44.83 -11.65
C VAL A 2 48.08 43.51 -10.85
N LYS A 3 48.47 43.48 -9.56
CA LYS A 3 48.45 42.25 -8.74
C LYS A 3 47.06 41.88 -8.20
N GLU A 4 46.16 42.85 -7.98
CA GLU A 4 44.84 42.56 -7.40
C GLU A 4 43.81 42.09 -8.43
N LEU A 5 43.91 42.53 -9.69
CA LEU A 5 43.05 42.05 -10.78
C LEU A 5 43.27 40.55 -11.07
N LYS A 6 44.52 40.07 -11.02
CA LYS A 6 44.85 38.65 -11.23
C LYS A 6 44.30 37.74 -10.12
N HIS A 7 44.17 38.26 -8.89
CA HIS A 7 43.63 37.49 -7.77
C HIS A 7 42.10 37.35 -7.84
N TYR A 8 41.41 38.35 -8.39
CA TYR A 8 39.96 38.32 -8.56
C TYR A 8 39.50 37.43 -9.73
N GLU A 9 40.26 37.41 -10.84
CA GLU A 9 39.94 36.56 -12.00
C GLU A 9 40.18 35.07 -11.71
N SER A 10 41.27 34.74 -11.01
CA SER A 10 41.56 33.35 -10.59
C SER A 10 40.51 32.76 -9.63
N ASN A 11 39.89 33.59 -8.78
CA ASN A 11 38.81 33.15 -7.89
C ASN A 11 37.47 32.93 -8.60
N LYS A 12 37.24 33.52 -9.78
CA LYS A 12 36.01 33.29 -10.56
C LYS A 12 36.07 31.98 -11.34
N GLU A 13 37.22 31.65 -11.92
CA GLU A 13 37.41 30.40 -12.66
C GLU A 13 37.25 29.17 -11.75
N THR A 14 37.77 29.25 -10.52
CA THR A 14 37.64 28.16 -9.52
C THR A 14 36.22 27.96 -9.00
N LEU A 15 35.41 29.03 -8.90
CA LEU A 15 33.99 28.92 -8.54
C LEU A 15 33.15 28.33 -9.68
N PHE A 16 33.44 28.70 -10.93
CA PHE A 16 32.73 28.19 -12.10
C PHE A 16 33.02 26.70 -12.36
N GLU A 17 34.27 26.26 -12.19
CA GLU A 17 34.64 24.83 -12.25
C GLU A 17 33.95 24.01 -11.15
N LYS A 18 33.79 24.58 -9.95
CA LYS A 18 33.13 23.90 -8.83
C LYS A 18 31.62 23.73 -9.06
N GLU A 19 30.96 24.68 -9.73
CA GLU A 19 29.55 24.56 -10.11
C GLU A 19 29.31 23.65 -11.32
N GLU A 20 30.18 23.66 -12.33
CA GLU A 20 30.14 22.69 -13.43
C GLU A 20 30.30 21.24 -12.93
N THR A 21 31.18 21.03 -11.95
CA THR A 21 31.42 19.70 -11.39
C THR A 21 30.20 19.18 -10.63
N LYS A 22 29.47 20.07 -9.93
CA LYS A 22 28.19 19.73 -9.28
C LYS A 22 27.09 19.41 -10.30
N TRP A 23 26.99 20.15 -11.40
CA TRP A 23 26.05 19.84 -12.48
C TRP A 23 26.36 18.52 -13.20
N LYS A 24 27.65 18.19 -13.40
CA LYS A 24 28.09 16.89 -13.95
C LYS A 24 27.82 15.72 -12.99
N GLN A 25 27.91 15.94 -11.67
CA GLN A 25 27.53 14.96 -10.64
C GLN A 25 26.02 14.73 -10.59
N MET A 26 25.21 15.79 -10.69
CA MET A 26 23.74 15.68 -10.67
C MET A 26 23.15 15.07 -11.96
N LYS A 27 23.83 15.20 -13.10
CA LYS A 27 23.39 14.58 -14.37
C LYS A 27 23.70 13.09 -14.50
N LYS A 28 24.48 12.49 -13.59
CA LYS A 28 24.79 11.04 -13.57
C LYS A 28 23.73 10.18 -12.86
N ILE A 29 22.69 10.79 -12.29
CA ILE A 29 21.63 10.08 -11.54
C ILE A 29 20.38 9.81 -12.41
N THR A 30 20.48 9.98 -13.73
CA THR A 30 19.36 9.70 -14.64
C THR A 30 19.68 8.51 -15.55
N VAL A 31 19.11 7.34 -15.19
CA VAL A 31 18.67 6.23 -16.06
C VAL A 31 19.79 5.54 -16.87
N THR A 32 20.06 4.24 -16.68
CA THR A 32 19.55 3.16 -17.55
C THR A 32 19.80 1.77 -16.91
N ALA A 33 18.93 0.84 -17.25
CA ALA A 33 18.72 -0.53 -16.78
C ALA A 33 19.81 -1.58 -17.09
N THR A 34 19.70 -2.71 -16.34
CA THR A 34 20.04 -4.13 -16.68
C THR A 34 21.52 -4.49 -16.94
N ALA A 35 22.11 -5.62 -16.50
CA ALA A 35 21.79 -6.82 -15.70
C ALA A 35 23.17 -7.44 -15.31
N THR A 36 23.41 -8.18 -14.22
CA THR A 36 23.22 -9.64 -14.14
C THR A 36 23.73 -10.18 -12.78
N LEU A 37 22.86 -10.94 -12.10
CA LEU A 37 23.03 -12.11 -11.22
C LEU A 37 24.35 -12.38 -10.44
N PHE A 38 24.28 -12.41 -9.10
CA PHE A 38 24.99 -13.40 -8.25
C PHE A 38 24.18 -13.74 -6.98
N ILE A 39 24.33 -14.99 -6.56
CA ILE A 39 23.42 -15.84 -5.75
C ILE A 39 23.72 -15.78 -4.23
N ALA A 40 22.69 -16.10 -3.44
CA ALA A 40 22.71 -16.56 -2.04
C ALA A 40 22.86 -15.52 -0.90
N THR A 41 21.71 -15.08 -0.38
CA THR A 41 21.29 -15.54 0.96
C THR A 41 19.77 -15.41 1.06
N LEU A 42 19.08 -16.51 0.77
CA LEU A 42 17.71 -16.73 1.18
C LEU A 42 17.70 -16.84 2.71
N ALA A 43 17.63 -15.71 3.40
CA ALA A 43 16.98 -15.68 4.70
C ALA A 43 15.48 -15.81 4.45
N PHE A 44 15.05 -17.03 4.11
CA PHE A 44 13.66 -17.45 4.20
C PHE A 44 13.36 -17.48 5.70
N THR A 45 13.12 -16.29 6.27
CA THR A 45 12.45 -16.22 7.56
C THR A 45 11.11 -16.87 7.32
N SER A 46 10.97 -18.07 7.88
CA SER A 46 9.74 -18.82 7.86
C SER A 46 8.72 -17.92 8.54
N ILE A 47 7.93 -17.20 7.75
CA ILE A 47 6.70 -16.63 8.26
C ILE A 47 5.95 -17.86 8.72
N SER A 48 5.90 -18.10 10.04
CA SER A 48 5.00 -19.06 10.62
C SER A 48 3.63 -18.63 10.16
N ALA A 49 3.10 -19.29 9.13
CA ALA A 49 1.73 -19.12 8.74
C ALA A 49 0.93 -19.49 10.00
N PHE A 50 0.31 -18.50 10.62
CA PHE A 50 -0.77 -18.77 11.56
C PHE A 50 -1.84 -19.49 10.73
N ALA A 51 -1.80 -20.82 10.75
CA ALA A 51 -2.90 -21.66 10.36
C ALA A 51 -3.97 -21.54 11.45
N GLY A 52 -4.60 -20.36 11.50
CA GLY A 52 -5.94 -20.29 12.07
C GLY A 52 -6.82 -21.13 11.17
N GLU A 53 -7.62 -22.04 11.75
CA GLU A 53 -8.64 -22.76 10.99
C GLU A 53 -9.45 -21.75 10.17
N VAL A 54 -9.28 -21.83 8.86
CA VAL A 54 -10.09 -21.07 7.91
C VAL A 54 -11.44 -21.76 7.89
N SER A 55 -12.38 -21.27 8.69
CA SER A 55 -13.77 -21.69 8.56
C SER A 55 -14.29 -21.20 7.21
N ILE A 56 -14.42 -22.10 6.24
CA ILE A 56 -15.12 -21.81 4.98
C ILE A 56 -16.59 -21.68 5.33
N ASN A 57 -17.06 -20.43 5.47
CA ASN A 57 -18.45 -20.16 5.77
C ASN A 57 -19.28 -20.32 4.48
N LYS A 58 -20.01 -21.44 4.36
CA LYS A 58 -20.98 -21.68 3.26
C LYS A 58 -22.20 -20.76 3.28
N SER A 59 -22.33 -19.91 4.30
CA SER A 59 -23.34 -18.84 4.42
C SER A 59 -22.69 -17.46 4.33
N SER A 60 -21.54 -17.34 3.65
CA SER A 60 -20.83 -16.07 3.53
C SER A 60 -21.70 -15.01 2.85
N PRO A 61 -21.74 -13.79 3.39
CA PRO A 61 -22.61 -12.75 2.86
C PRO A 61 -22.18 -12.35 1.45
N MET A 62 -23.16 -12.01 0.60
CA MET A 62 -22.94 -11.54 -0.78
C MET A 62 -22.17 -10.21 -0.85
N SER A 63 -21.97 -9.55 0.30
CA SER A 63 -21.17 -8.35 0.43
C SER A 63 -20.44 -8.34 1.77
N GLY A 64 -19.28 -7.69 1.78
CA GLY A 64 -18.55 -7.41 3.00
C GLY A 64 -18.20 -5.95 3.11
N ALA A 65 -18.20 -5.46 4.34
CA ALA A 65 -17.86 -4.10 4.70
C ALA A 65 -17.14 -4.14 6.05
N VAL A 66 -15.98 -3.52 6.12
CA VAL A 66 -15.21 -3.35 7.35
C VAL A 66 -14.72 -1.91 7.47
N VAL A 67 -14.71 -1.43 8.70
CA VAL A 67 -14.11 -0.15 9.09
C VAL A 67 -12.95 -0.47 10.03
N LEU A 68 -11.78 0.09 9.71
CA LEU A 68 -10.58 -0.06 10.48
C LEU A 68 -10.27 1.24 11.24
N ASP A 69 -9.81 1.11 12.47
CA ASP A 69 -9.18 2.22 13.19
C ASP A 69 -7.79 2.54 12.62
N ASP A 70 -7.15 3.58 13.15
CA ASP A 70 -5.82 4.00 12.70
C ASP A 70 -4.71 2.98 13.03
N ASN A 71 -5.00 2.00 13.88
CA ASN A 71 -4.10 0.87 14.14
C ASN A 71 -4.32 -0.27 13.14
N GLY A 72 -5.39 -0.24 12.34
CA GLY A 72 -5.76 -1.33 11.43
C GLY A 72 -6.60 -2.41 12.11
N LYS A 73 -7.11 -2.16 13.32
CA LYS A 73 -8.07 -3.05 13.97
C LYS A 73 -9.46 -2.81 13.37
N VAL A 74 -10.17 -3.89 13.05
CA VAL A 74 -11.58 -3.82 12.65
C VAL A 74 -12.41 -3.36 13.86
N ILE A 75 -13.06 -2.21 13.71
CA ILE A 75 -13.93 -1.60 14.74
C ILE A 75 -15.42 -1.70 14.39
N SER A 76 -15.74 -1.97 13.12
CA SER A 76 -17.10 -2.20 12.65
C SER A 76 -17.07 -3.09 11.42
N ALA A 77 -18.06 -3.98 11.30
CA ALA A 77 -18.25 -4.84 10.15
C ALA A 77 -19.75 -5.09 9.93
N ASN A 78 -20.16 -5.33 8.69
CA ASN A 78 -21.55 -5.73 8.37
C ASN A 78 -21.84 -7.21 8.69
N ASP A 79 -20.80 -8.02 8.90
CA ASP A 79 -20.90 -9.40 9.35
C ASP A 79 -19.87 -9.66 10.46
N THR A 80 -20.32 -10.25 11.56
CA THR A 80 -19.48 -10.54 12.73
C THR A 80 -18.36 -11.55 12.45
N SER A 81 -18.48 -12.36 11.40
CA SER A 81 -17.43 -13.29 10.96
C SER A 81 -16.16 -12.57 10.46
N PHE A 82 -16.24 -11.29 10.13
CA PHE A 82 -15.07 -10.46 9.74
C PHE A 82 -14.31 -9.89 10.93
N ILE A 83 -14.85 -10.02 12.14
CA ILE A 83 -14.22 -9.50 13.35
C ILE A 83 -13.28 -10.58 13.89
N SER A 84 -11.98 -10.39 13.67
CA SER A 84 -10.94 -11.25 14.26
C SER A 84 -11.02 -11.23 15.78
N LYS A 85 -11.09 -12.43 16.40
CA LYS A 85 -11.03 -12.60 17.86
C LYS A 85 -9.60 -12.41 18.41
N ASN A 86 -8.59 -12.37 17.55
CA ASN A 86 -7.20 -12.23 17.96
C ASN A 86 -6.82 -10.76 18.20
N LYS A 87 -6.24 -10.50 19.37
CA LYS A 87 -5.81 -9.17 19.86
C LYS A 87 -4.63 -8.54 19.08
N SER A 88 -4.02 -9.26 18.13
CA SER A 88 -2.92 -8.72 17.34
C SER A 88 -3.45 -7.73 16.33
N ILE A 89 -3.08 -6.47 16.51
CA ILE A 89 -3.31 -5.40 15.55
C ILE A 89 -2.52 -5.73 14.27
N GLN A 90 -3.14 -6.40 13.31
CA GLN A 90 -2.61 -6.54 11.96
C GLN A 90 -3.24 -5.43 11.12
N SER A 91 -2.43 -4.72 10.33
CA SER A 91 -2.93 -3.66 9.43
C SER A 91 -3.82 -4.20 8.30
N TYR A 92 -4.06 -5.50 8.25
CA TYR A 92 -4.87 -6.17 7.25
C TYR A 92 -5.59 -7.40 7.83
N GLY A 93 -6.68 -7.77 7.20
CA GLY A 93 -7.42 -9.01 7.44
C GLY A 93 -7.53 -9.85 6.17
N ILE A 94 -7.64 -11.16 6.36
CA ILE A 94 -7.94 -12.12 5.30
C ILE A 94 -9.21 -12.86 5.73
N THR A 95 -10.23 -12.80 4.88
CA THR A 95 -11.44 -13.59 5.06
C THR A 95 -11.65 -14.50 3.86
N TRP A 96 -12.03 -15.74 4.14
CA TRP A 96 -12.45 -16.68 3.13
C TRP A 96 -13.96 -16.74 3.09
N VAL A 97 -14.50 -16.63 1.88
CA VAL A 97 -15.93 -16.74 1.62
C VAL A 97 -16.18 -17.93 0.70
N GLU A 98 -17.43 -18.37 0.55
CA GLU A 98 -17.73 -19.40 -0.43
C GLU A 98 -17.23 -18.97 -1.82
N ASP A 99 -16.45 -19.85 -2.47
CA ASP A 99 -15.82 -19.62 -3.77
C ASP A 99 -14.98 -18.34 -3.88
N GLY A 100 -14.54 -17.75 -2.77
CA GLY A 100 -13.82 -16.48 -2.81
C GLY A 100 -12.87 -16.22 -1.65
N GLN A 101 -12.05 -15.20 -1.84
CA GLN A 101 -11.10 -14.72 -0.84
C GLN A 101 -11.11 -13.20 -0.85
N TRP A 102 -11.20 -12.62 0.34
CA TRP A 102 -11.14 -11.19 0.55
C TRP A 102 -9.94 -10.81 1.41
N VAL A 103 -9.14 -9.86 0.94
CA VAL A 103 -7.97 -9.32 1.63
C VAL A 103 -8.13 -7.81 1.71
N TYR A 104 -8.13 -7.27 2.91
CA TYR A 104 -8.41 -5.85 3.15
C TYR A 104 -7.48 -5.28 4.22
N GLY A 105 -7.31 -3.97 4.26
CA GLY A 105 -6.48 -3.37 5.29
C GLY A 105 -6.24 -1.87 5.13
N SER A 106 -5.51 -1.33 6.10
CA SER A 106 -5.00 0.03 6.06
C SER A 106 -3.55 0.06 5.57
N LEU A 107 -3.18 1.15 4.91
CA LEU A 107 -1.81 1.44 4.45
C LEU A 107 -1.21 2.59 5.28
N GLY A 108 0.10 2.54 5.50
CA GLY A 108 0.83 3.59 6.22
C GLY A 108 0.87 3.37 7.73
N TYR A 109 1.13 2.13 8.16
CA TYR A 109 1.34 1.80 9.57
C TYR A 109 2.79 2.07 9.99
N PRO A 110 3.04 2.64 11.20
CA PRO A 110 2.07 3.24 12.12
C PRO A 110 1.52 4.57 11.58
N GLN A 111 0.24 4.83 11.85
CA GLN A 111 -0.42 6.07 11.47
C GLN A 111 0.09 7.23 12.33
N VAL A 112 0.76 8.19 11.70
CA VAL A 112 1.16 9.46 12.32
C VAL A 112 0.19 10.57 11.92
N ALA A 113 -0.05 11.53 12.82
CA ALA A 113 -1.03 12.60 12.64
C ALA A 113 -0.74 13.48 11.40
N TRP A 114 0.53 13.57 10.99
CA TRP A 114 0.97 14.22 9.77
C TRP A 114 1.38 13.15 8.74
N GLY A 115 0.71 13.10 7.59
CA GLY A 115 1.10 12.18 6.53
C GLY A 115 -0.03 11.68 5.66
N LYS A 116 0.21 10.53 5.04
CA LYS A 116 -0.77 9.83 4.21
C LYS A 116 -1.24 8.56 4.91
N LYS A 117 -2.50 8.24 4.70
CA LYS A 117 -3.08 6.96 5.08
C LYS A 117 -3.87 6.38 3.94
N GLY A 118 -3.95 5.07 3.87
CA GLY A 118 -4.69 4.42 2.80
C GLY A 118 -5.56 3.29 3.29
N SER A 119 -6.43 2.86 2.40
CA SER A 119 -7.21 1.64 2.52
C SER A 119 -7.02 0.82 1.25
N PHE A 120 -7.07 -0.50 1.38
CA PHE A 120 -7.17 -1.41 0.25
C PHE A 120 -8.23 -2.47 0.49
N SER A 121 -8.83 -2.93 -0.62
CA SER A 121 -9.78 -4.03 -0.67
C SER A 121 -9.48 -4.85 -1.92
N ASN A 122 -9.07 -6.09 -1.76
CA ASN A 122 -8.78 -7.01 -2.84
C ASN A 122 -9.70 -8.22 -2.70
N PHE A 123 -10.54 -8.45 -3.68
CA PHE A 123 -11.52 -9.54 -3.64
C PHE A 123 -11.39 -10.42 -4.87
N LEU A 124 -11.41 -11.73 -4.64
CA LEU A 124 -11.47 -12.77 -5.66
C LEU A 124 -12.74 -13.57 -5.45
N HIS A 125 -13.54 -13.73 -6.50
CA HIS A 125 -14.61 -14.71 -6.54
C HIS A 125 -14.47 -15.60 -7.78
N LYS A 126 -14.46 -16.92 -7.59
CA LYS A 126 -14.13 -17.90 -8.63
C LYS A 126 -15.22 -18.07 -9.69
N LYS A 127 -16.48 -17.79 -9.35
CA LYS A 127 -17.65 -18.16 -10.17
C LYS A 127 -18.52 -17.00 -10.65
N ARG A 128 -18.32 -15.78 -10.16
CA ARG A 128 -19.26 -14.67 -10.36
C ARG A 128 -18.51 -13.35 -10.58
N LEU A 129 -19.16 -12.45 -11.29
CA LEU A 129 -18.79 -11.04 -11.34
C LEU A 129 -18.80 -10.49 -9.92
N HIS A 130 -17.79 -9.67 -9.59
CA HIS A 130 -17.68 -9.11 -8.26
C HIS A 130 -16.99 -7.74 -8.32
N SER A 131 -17.02 -7.02 -7.21
CA SER A 131 -16.30 -5.76 -7.06
C SER A 131 -15.63 -5.61 -5.72
N ALA A 132 -14.61 -4.75 -5.70
CA ALA A 132 -13.96 -4.25 -4.49
C ALA A 132 -14.03 -2.72 -4.45
N THR A 133 -14.03 -2.15 -3.24
CA THR A 133 -13.97 -0.70 -3.03
C THR A 133 -13.15 -0.40 -1.79
N ALA A 134 -12.30 0.63 -1.86
CA ALA A 134 -11.55 1.15 -0.73
C ALA A 134 -11.91 2.62 -0.50
N LYS A 135 -12.09 3.01 0.76
CA LYS A 135 -12.35 4.41 1.16
C LYS A 135 -11.49 4.84 2.33
N VAL A 136 -11.22 6.14 2.39
CA VAL A 136 -10.72 6.84 3.58
C VAL A 136 -11.51 8.15 3.69
N GLY A 137 -12.44 8.20 4.64
CA GLY A 137 -13.47 9.24 4.73
C GLY A 137 -14.17 9.53 3.40
N SER A 138 -14.02 10.75 2.87
CA SER A 138 -14.66 11.16 1.61
C SER A 138 -13.94 10.66 0.36
N LYS A 139 -12.68 10.20 0.46
CA LYS A 139 -11.94 9.66 -0.68
C LYS A 139 -12.30 8.21 -0.92
N SER A 140 -12.44 7.85 -2.20
CA SER A 140 -12.88 6.54 -2.65
C SER A 140 -12.10 6.12 -3.89
N SER A 141 -11.81 4.82 -4.02
CA SER A 141 -11.33 4.22 -5.27
C SER A 141 -12.42 4.11 -6.34
N GLY A 142 -13.69 4.30 -5.96
CA GLY A 142 -14.82 3.79 -6.74
C GLY A 142 -14.93 2.27 -6.67
N ARG A 143 -15.92 1.69 -7.35
CA ARG A 143 -16.06 0.24 -7.49
C ARG A 143 -15.11 -0.25 -8.59
N VAL A 144 -14.21 -1.14 -8.23
CA VAL A 144 -13.36 -1.88 -9.17
C VAL A 144 -14.03 -3.22 -9.41
N TYR A 145 -14.47 -3.49 -10.64
CA TYR A 145 -15.11 -4.75 -11.01
C TYR A 145 -14.09 -5.75 -11.56
N ALA A 146 -14.34 -7.04 -11.33
CA ALA A 146 -13.60 -8.13 -11.95
C ALA A 146 -14.54 -9.29 -12.28
N GLU A 147 -14.29 -9.90 -13.44
CA GLU A 147 -14.93 -11.14 -13.87
C GLU A 147 -14.56 -12.31 -12.95
N ALA A 148 -15.33 -13.39 -13.05
CA ALA A 148 -15.08 -14.63 -12.34
C ALA A 148 -13.61 -15.10 -12.50
N GLY A 149 -12.98 -15.49 -11.38
CA GLY A 149 -11.61 -16.00 -11.34
C GLY A 149 -10.51 -14.93 -11.42
N LYS A 150 -10.86 -13.64 -11.51
CA LYS A 150 -9.90 -12.52 -11.48
C LYS A 150 -10.00 -11.76 -10.17
N TRP A 151 -8.93 -11.06 -9.79
CA TRP A 151 -8.94 -10.20 -8.61
C TRP A 151 -9.49 -8.81 -8.96
N ALA A 152 -10.48 -8.35 -8.20
CA ALA A 152 -10.84 -6.94 -8.09
C ALA A 152 -9.96 -6.28 -7.02
N CYS A 153 -9.03 -5.40 -7.43
CA CYS A 153 -8.09 -4.73 -6.53
C CYS A 153 -8.38 -3.24 -6.43
N ALA A 154 -8.81 -2.79 -5.24
CA ALA A 154 -9.12 -1.40 -4.96
C ALA A 154 -8.16 -0.82 -3.92
N LYS A 155 -7.68 0.41 -4.17
CA LYS A 155 -6.79 1.14 -3.26
C LYS A 155 -7.13 2.62 -3.28
N VAL A 156 -7.05 3.25 -2.12
CA VAL A 156 -7.15 4.71 -1.99
C VAL A 156 -6.14 5.22 -0.97
N VAL A 157 -5.65 6.43 -1.18
CA VAL A 157 -4.75 7.14 -0.26
C VAL A 157 -5.29 8.55 -0.02
N ALA A 158 -5.32 8.95 1.25
CA ALA A 158 -5.81 10.22 1.75
C ALA A 158 -4.82 10.81 2.76
N ASN A 159 -5.08 12.03 3.25
CA ASN A 159 -4.30 12.58 4.36
C ASN A 159 -4.71 11.90 5.68
N SER A 160 -3.79 11.80 6.65
CA SER A 160 -4.03 11.07 7.92
C SER A 160 -5.27 11.53 8.70
N GLY A 161 -5.67 12.80 8.57
CA GLY A 161 -6.86 13.36 9.22
C GLY A 161 -8.19 13.12 8.49
N GLU A 162 -8.21 12.51 7.30
CA GLU A 162 -9.41 12.43 6.46
C GLU A 162 -10.42 11.35 6.88
N GLY A 163 -10.36 10.81 8.10
CA GLY A 163 -11.35 9.84 8.61
C GLY A 163 -10.97 8.36 8.41
N GLN A 164 -11.80 7.42 8.82
CA GLN A 164 -11.37 6.01 8.95
C GLN A 164 -11.14 5.27 7.62
N ALA A 165 -10.27 4.27 7.64
CA ALA A 165 -10.08 3.35 6.52
C ALA A 165 -11.26 2.38 6.43
N GLN A 166 -11.79 2.18 5.23
CA GLN A 166 -12.93 1.31 4.98
C GLN A 166 -12.65 0.45 3.74
N ALA A 167 -13.09 -0.79 3.79
CA ALA A 167 -12.94 -1.74 2.70
C ALA A 167 -14.25 -2.49 2.47
N PHE A 168 -14.58 -2.70 1.19
CA PHE A 168 -15.83 -3.35 0.79
C PHE A 168 -15.59 -4.37 -0.33
N TYR A 169 -16.44 -5.40 -0.37
CA TYR A 169 -16.64 -6.26 -1.54
C TYR A 169 -18.12 -6.49 -1.83
N ASN A 170 -18.47 -6.79 -3.09
CA ASN A 170 -19.80 -7.23 -3.49
C ASN A 170 -19.71 -8.34 -4.54
N ILE A 171 -20.63 -9.31 -4.50
CA ILE A 171 -20.80 -10.37 -5.50
C ILE A 171 -22.11 -10.11 -6.27
N TYR A 172 -22.08 -10.24 -7.60
CA TYR A 172 -23.23 -10.00 -8.50
C TYR A 172 -23.72 -11.27 -9.16
#